data_AF-A0A7X9XAI5-F1
#
_entry.id   AF-A0A7X9XAI5-F1
#
_cell.length_a   1.000
_cell.length_b   1.000
_cell.length_c   1.000
_cell.angle_alpha   90.00
_cell.angle_beta   90.00
_cell.angle_gamma   90.00
#
_symmetry.space_group_name_H-M   'P 1'
#
loop_
_entity.id
_entity.type
_entity.pdbx_description
1 polymer ?
#
loop_
_entity_poly.entity_id
_entity_poly.type
_entity_poly.pdbx_seq_one_letter_code
_entity_poly.pdbx_strand_id
1 'polypeptide(L)'
;MKSKTITAPIGSKVGDKITIEGNDYLIVDNESLKQYMKEGKNCEFVITTFVTDLSSVDLPPSFNDDISQWDVSNVTSLNDLFYKLSSFNQDLSNWDVSNVIKMERVFYGAILFNQNISSWKVSNVRSMDGMFAGASSFNQPLNDWDVSNVGDMTNMFGGFFDDDLWEWRGASSFNQPLNNWNTSKVLLMDSMFEGASSFNQDISSWDVSGVSRMKEMFRVASDFNQPLNTWDVSNVETMEGMFQGALSFNQDISSWNTASVDGMRRMFMGAVSFNQPLNTWNVSKVYWIDEMFCEAYAFNQELSNWDVSGCKRMERMFAGAKSFNQDISSWDVSNVLDMVRMFQNASSFNQPLNTWDLSNVTEIYQLFDGASSFNQDISSWSFPKVGNVSGLFRNAVSFNQPLNTWDASKFEFISEMFCGTISFNQDLSSWDVSGVKQMDYVFKGATKFNQNISSWNVSKVTLMREMFADAVAFNQDLSGWDLSSIKRMDSMFDGATSFNKEFAPIKK
;
A
#
# COMPACT_ATOMS: atom_id res chain seq x y z
N MET A 1 -29.64 -22.85 -30.93
CA MET A 1 -30.32 -24.05 -30.38
C MET A 1 -29.27 -24.96 -29.76
N LYS A 2 -28.78 -24.58 -28.58
CA LYS A 2 -28.16 -25.42 -27.54
C LYS A 2 -28.33 -24.62 -26.23
N SER A 3 -29.55 -24.56 -25.70
CA SER A 3 -29.87 -23.77 -24.50
C SER A 3 -30.50 -24.64 -23.41
N LYS A 4 -30.23 -25.94 -23.42
CA LYS A 4 -30.86 -26.88 -22.50
C LYS A 4 -29.81 -27.78 -21.90
N THR A 5 -29.60 -27.62 -20.60
CA THR A 5 -28.90 -28.58 -19.75
C THR A 5 -29.28 -30.02 -20.11
N ILE A 6 -28.28 -30.88 -20.30
CA ILE A 6 -28.48 -32.29 -20.61
C ILE A 6 -28.32 -33.09 -19.33
N THR A 7 -29.39 -33.76 -18.92
CA THR A 7 -29.43 -34.57 -17.71
C THR A 7 -29.39 -36.06 -18.03
N ALA A 8 -28.83 -36.87 -17.12
CA ALA A 8 -28.89 -38.32 -17.22
C ALA A 8 -30.35 -38.81 -17.15
N PRO A 9 -30.81 -39.64 -18.09
CA PRO A 9 -32.11 -40.31 -18.03
C PRO A 9 -32.24 -41.14 -16.76
N ILE A 10 -33.49 -41.26 -16.28
CA ILE A 10 -33.80 -42.07 -15.12
C ILE A 10 -33.34 -43.52 -15.35
N GLY A 11 -32.54 -44.05 -14.42
CA GLY A 11 -32.03 -45.42 -14.46
C GLY A 11 -30.67 -45.59 -15.16
N SER A 12 -30.13 -44.54 -15.77
CA SER A 12 -28.77 -44.54 -16.31
C SER A 12 -27.71 -44.57 -15.20
N LYS A 13 -26.51 -45.04 -15.54
CA LYS A 13 -25.35 -45.18 -14.65
C LYS A 13 -24.14 -44.43 -15.22
N VAL A 14 -23.19 -44.11 -14.34
CA VAL A 14 -21.87 -43.59 -14.74
C VAL A 14 -21.22 -44.56 -15.75
N GLY A 15 -20.68 -44.03 -16.83
CA GLY A 15 -20.10 -44.78 -17.93
C GLY A 15 -21.06 -45.12 -19.07
N ASP A 16 -22.37 -44.97 -18.88
CA ASP A 16 -23.34 -45.12 -19.97
C ASP A 16 -23.11 -44.04 -21.03
N LYS A 17 -23.37 -44.38 -22.30
CA LYS A 17 -23.36 -43.45 -23.42
C LYS A 17 -24.76 -43.22 -23.95
N ILE A 18 -25.09 -41.98 -24.24
CA ILE A 18 -26.42 -41.58 -24.74
C ILE A 18 -26.24 -40.74 -25.98
N THR A 19 -26.87 -41.15 -27.07
CA THR A 19 -26.84 -40.39 -28.32
C THR A 19 -27.95 -39.33 -28.32
N ILE A 20 -27.59 -38.06 -28.40
CA ILE A 20 -28.52 -36.92 -28.51
C ILE A 20 -28.14 -36.14 -29.76
N GLU A 21 -29.10 -36.00 -30.69
CA GLU A 21 -28.90 -35.28 -31.95
C GLU A 21 -27.67 -35.76 -32.75
N GLY A 22 -27.33 -37.04 -32.65
CA GLY A 22 -26.21 -37.68 -33.35
C GLY A 22 -24.85 -37.58 -32.64
N ASN A 23 -24.77 -36.99 -31.45
CA ASN A 23 -23.56 -36.96 -30.63
C ASN A 23 -23.68 -37.91 -29.43
N ASP A 24 -22.62 -38.66 -29.13
CA ASP A 24 -22.58 -39.59 -27.99
C ASP A 24 -22.08 -38.86 -26.74
N TYR A 25 -22.97 -38.71 -25.76
CA TYR A 25 -22.66 -38.13 -24.46
C TYR A 25 -22.29 -39.21 -23.45
N LEU A 26 -21.17 -39.03 -22.75
CA LEU A 26 -20.73 -39.92 -21.67
C LEU A 26 -21.27 -39.43 -20.33
N ILE A 27 -21.94 -40.30 -19.57
CA ILE A 27 -22.35 -39.97 -18.20
C ILE A 27 -21.14 -40.12 -17.27
N VAL A 28 -20.86 -39.07 -16.50
CA VAL A 28 -19.71 -38.98 -15.61
C VAL A 28 -20.13 -38.61 -14.19
N ASP A 29 -19.31 -39.03 -13.24
CA ASP A 29 -19.26 -38.57 -11.86
C ASP A 29 -17.98 -37.74 -11.63
N ASN A 30 -17.72 -37.34 -10.38
CA ASN A 30 -16.55 -36.55 -10.02
C ASN A 30 -15.21 -37.19 -10.46
N GLU A 31 -15.03 -38.50 -10.24
CA GLU A 31 -13.76 -39.18 -10.55
C GLU A 31 -13.56 -39.35 -12.05
N SER A 32 -14.59 -39.85 -12.74
CA SER A 32 -14.53 -40.05 -14.18
C SER A 32 -14.42 -38.73 -14.96
N LEU A 33 -15.05 -37.65 -14.51
CA LEU A 33 -14.89 -36.31 -15.11
C LEU A 33 -13.45 -35.79 -14.93
N LYS A 34 -12.89 -35.86 -13.71
CA LYS A 34 -11.49 -35.47 -13.44
C LYS A 34 -10.50 -36.25 -14.31
N GLN A 35 -10.72 -37.55 -14.46
CA GLN A 35 -9.90 -38.39 -15.33
C GLN A 35 -10.07 -37.99 -16.81
N TYR A 36 -11.30 -37.73 -17.25
CA TYR A 36 -11.62 -37.33 -18.62
C TYR A 36 -10.89 -36.03 -19.01
N MET A 37 -10.84 -35.06 -18.11
CA MET A 37 -10.13 -33.79 -18.29
C MET A 37 -8.61 -33.95 -18.29
N LYS A 38 -8.05 -34.77 -17.39
CA LYS A 38 -6.61 -35.08 -17.36
C LYS A 38 -6.11 -35.73 -18.65
N GLU A 39 -6.98 -36.48 -19.31
CA GLU A 39 -6.70 -37.09 -20.61
C GLU A 39 -6.81 -36.10 -21.78
N GLY A 40 -7.13 -34.83 -21.52
CA GLY A 40 -7.26 -33.78 -22.53
C GLY A 40 -8.43 -33.99 -23.49
N LYS A 41 -9.49 -34.69 -23.04
CA LYS A 41 -10.66 -34.97 -23.87
C LYS A 41 -11.63 -33.80 -23.87
N ASN A 42 -12.30 -33.60 -25.01
CA ASN A 42 -13.31 -32.55 -25.18
C ASN A 42 -14.49 -32.75 -24.22
N CYS A 43 -14.70 -31.78 -23.34
CA CYS A 43 -15.71 -31.79 -22.30
C CYS A 43 -17.12 -31.39 -22.77
N GLU A 44 -17.34 -31.15 -24.05
CA GLU A 44 -18.64 -30.78 -24.64
C GLU A 44 -19.65 -31.94 -24.56
N PHE A 45 -19.19 -33.19 -24.70
CA PHE A 45 -20.05 -34.37 -24.81
C PHE A 45 -20.06 -35.22 -23.53
N VAL A 46 -20.22 -34.57 -22.38
CA VAL A 46 -20.39 -35.25 -21.08
C VAL A 46 -21.69 -34.83 -20.40
N ILE A 47 -22.28 -35.76 -19.64
CA ILE A 47 -23.46 -35.53 -18.80
C ILE A 47 -23.01 -35.58 -17.34
N THR A 48 -23.12 -34.44 -16.66
CA THR A 48 -22.56 -34.23 -15.31
C THR A 48 -23.58 -34.39 -14.19
N THR A 49 -24.76 -34.98 -14.45
CA THR A 49 -25.84 -35.13 -13.43
C THR A 49 -25.38 -35.81 -12.13
N PHE A 50 -24.38 -36.69 -12.18
CA PHE A 50 -23.84 -37.38 -10.99
C PHE A 50 -22.63 -36.66 -10.36
N VAL A 51 -22.23 -35.49 -10.87
CA VAL A 51 -21.14 -34.68 -10.32
C VAL A 51 -21.68 -33.79 -9.20
N THR A 52 -21.02 -33.84 -8.04
CA THR A 52 -21.43 -33.09 -6.84
C THR A 52 -20.42 -32.04 -6.38
N ASP A 53 -19.23 -32.03 -6.98
CA ASP A 53 -18.08 -31.23 -6.58
C ASP A 53 -17.13 -31.00 -7.76
N LEU A 54 -17.07 -29.77 -8.22
CA LEU A 54 -16.18 -29.32 -9.29
C LEU A 54 -14.95 -28.60 -8.74
N SER A 55 -14.62 -28.79 -7.47
CA SER A 55 -13.46 -28.14 -6.87
C SER A 55 -12.13 -28.69 -7.38
N SER A 56 -11.21 -27.75 -7.58
CA SER A 56 -9.79 -27.97 -7.90
C SER A 56 -9.62 -29.03 -9.01
N VAL A 57 -10.44 -28.92 -10.04
CA VAL A 57 -10.32 -29.72 -11.25
C VAL A 57 -9.13 -29.18 -12.04
N ASP A 58 -8.13 -30.03 -12.28
CA ASP A 58 -6.90 -29.66 -12.97
C ASP A 58 -7.17 -29.52 -14.48
N LEU A 59 -7.53 -28.32 -14.92
CA LEU A 59 -7.80 -27.98 -16.31
C LEU A 59 -6.53 -27.44 -16.98
N PRO A 60 -6.25 -27.82 -18.24
CA PRO A 60 -5.11 -27.27 -18.95
C PRO A 60 -5.27 -25.75 -19.13
N PRO A 61 -4.18 -24.95 -19.12
CA PRO A 61 -4.27 -23.49 -19.27
C PRO A 61 -5.00 -23.00 -20.53
N SER A 62 -5.08 -23.85 -21.56
CA SER A 62 -5.80 -23.59 -22.83
C SER A 62 -7.28 -24.01 -22.80
N PHE A 63 -7.81 -24.50 -21.67
CA PHE A 63 -9.16 -25.03 -21.59
C PHE A 63 -10.19 -23.94 -21.90
N ASN A 64 -11.06 -24.21 -22.87
CA ASN A 64 -12.13 -23.31 -23.31
C ASN A 64 -13.25 -24.08 -24.03
N ASP A 65 -13.49 -25.34 -23.66
CA ASP A 65 -14.52 -26.19 -24.26
C ASP A 65 -15.93 -25.68 -23.92
N ASP A 66 -16.90 -25.83 -24.83
CA ASP A 66 -18.30 -25.48 -24.57
C ASP A 66 -18.91 -26.42 -23.53
N ILE A 67 -19.06 -25.90 -22.31
CA ILE A 67 -19.66 -26.60 -21.16
C ILE A 67 -21.05 -26.04 -20.79
N SER A 68 -21.68 -25.30 -21.71
CA SER A 68 -22.97 -24.64 -21.46
C SER A 68 -24.12 -25.61 -21.17
N GLN A 69 -24.00 -26.88 -21.62
CA GLN A 69 -25.02 -27.92 -21.45
C GLN A 69 -24.82 -28.78 -20.20
N TRP A 70 -23.76 -28.57 -19.42
CA TRP A 70 -23.52 -29.32 -18.19
C TRP A 70 -24.68 -29.17 -17.21
N ASP A 71 -25.02 -30.27 -16.56
CA ASP A 71 -25.94 -30.32 -15.43
C ASP A 71 -25.15 -30.15 -14.14
N VAL A 72 -25.16 -28.93 -13.60
CA VAL A 72 -24.51 -28.58 -12.33
C VAL A 72 -25.51 -28.48 -11.16
N SER A 73 -26.76 -28.90 -11.36
CA SER A 73 -27.81 -28.78 -10.35
C SER A 73 -27.53 -29.57 -9.07
N ASN A 74 -26.67 -30.60 -9.10
CA ASN A 74 -26.24 -31.36 -7.92
C ASN A 74 -24.89 -30.90 -7.35
N VAL A 75 -24.24 -29.89 -7.94
CA VAL A 75 -22.92 -29.42 -7.52
C VAL A 75 -23.05 -28.53 -6.29
N THR A 76 -22.21 -28.79 -5.29
CA THR A 76 -22.16 -28.04 -4.02
C THR A 76 -20.93 -27.15 -3.88
N SER A 77 -19.94 -27.33 -4.76
CA SER A 77 -18.65 -26.63 -4.69
C SER A 77 -18.09 -26.40 -6.09
N LEU A 78 -17.76 -25.14 -6.38
CA LEU A 78 -17.11 -24.68 -7.61
C LEU A 78 -15.69 -24.16 -7.38
N ASN A 79 -15.13 -24.37 -6.17
CA ASN A 79 -13.86 -23.79 -5.77
C ASN A 79 -12.76 -24.02 -6.83
N ASP A 80 -12.07 -22.97 -7.24
CA ASP A 80 -10.95 -23.03 -8.18
C ASP A 80 -11.27 -23.58 -9.59
N LEU A 81 -12.54 -23.75 -9.98
CA LEU A 81 -12.87 -24.46 -11.22
C LEU A 81 -12.20 -23.85 -12.48
N PHE A 82 -12.14 -22.53 -12.61
CA PHE A 82 -11.46 -21.85 -13.72
C PHE A 82 -10.22 -21.07 -13.25
N TYR A 83 -9.59 -21.53 -12.18
CA TYR A 83 -8.41 -20.89 -11.60
C TYR A 83 -7.27 -20.75 -12.63
N LYS A 84 -6.86 -19.50 -12.85
CA LYS A 84 -5.84 -19.03 -13.80
C LYS A 84 -6.05 -19.47 -15.25
N LEU A 85 -7.29 -19.77 -15.67
CA LEU A 85 -7.61 -20.01 -17.07
C LEU A 85 -7.78 -18.69 -17.83
N SER A 86 -6.66 -18.05 -18.18
CA SER A 86 -6.63 -16.71 -18.77
C SER A 86 -7.51 -16.54 -20.00
N SER A 87 -7.70 -17.61 -20.79
CA SER A 87 -8.42 -17.60 -22.06
C SER A 87 -9.88 -18.07 -21.95
N PHE A 88 -10.32 -18.53 -20.78
CA PHE A 88 -11.66 -19.09 -20.60
C PHE A 88 -12.74 -18.01 -20.69
N ASN A 89 -13.75 -18.20 -21.53
CA ASN A 89 -14.84 -17.24 -21.72
C ASN A 89 -16.14 -17.87 -22.25
N GLN A 90 -16.47 -19.08 -21.81
CA GLN A 90 -17.65 -19.83 -22.28
C GLN A 90 -18.93 -19.42 -21.56
N ASP A 91 -20.06 -19.51 -22.25
CA ASP A 91 -21.38 -19.16 -21.74
C ASP A 91 -21.84 -20.16 -20.65
N LEU A 92 -22.05 -19.64 -19.44
CA LEU A 92 -22.52 -20.40 -18.27
C LEU A 92 -23.91 -19.95 -17.78
N SER A 93 -24.64 -19.20 -18.60
CA SER A 93 -25.92 -18.59 -18.21
C SER A 93 -27.02 -19.61 -17.87
N ASN A 94 -26.90 -20.84 -18.39
CA ASN A 94 -27.86 -21.94 -18.16
C ASN A 94 -27.54 -22.79 -16.92
N TRP A 95 -26.44 -22.52 -16.22
CA TRP A 95 -26.05 -23.32 -15.06
C TRP A 95 -26.96 -23.06 -13.85
N ASP A 96 -27.55 -24.12 -13.32
CA ASP A 96 -28.28 -24.07 -12.05
C ASP A 96 -27.31 -24.27 -10.87
N VAL A 97 -26.82 -23.15 -10.34
CA VAL A 97 -25.91 -23.14 -9.19
C VAL A 97 -26.63 -23.05 -7.84
N SER A 98 -27.95 -23.29 -7.79
CA SER A 98 -28.75 -23.08 -6.57
C SER A 98 -28.34 -23.95 -5.39
N ASN A 99 -27.66 -25.08 -5.62
CA ASN A 99 -27.12 -25.94 -4.56
C ASN A 99 -25.66 -25.66 -4.20
N VAL A 100 -25.00 -24.71 -4.86
CA VAL A 100 -23.60 -24.38 -4.59
C VAL A 100 -23.46 -23.60 -3.28
N ILE A 101 -22.52 -24.05 -2.45
CA ILE A 101 -22.20 -23.46 -1.14
C ILE A 101 -20.84 -22.78 -1.17
N LYS A 102 -19.90 -23.28 -1.98
CA LYS A 102 -18.52 -22.77 -2.07
C LYS A 102 -18.21 -22.25 -3.48
N MET A 103 -17.86 -20.97 -3.59
CA MET A 103 -17.51 -20.29 -4.84
C MET A 103 -16.20 -19.49 -4.69
N GLU A 104 -15.21 -20.09 -4.02
CA GLU A 104 -13.91 -19.46 -3.82
C GLU A 104 -13.09 -19.58 -5.11
N ARG A 105 -12.52 -18.47 -5.57
CA ARG A 105 -11.55 -18.39 -6.67
C ARG A 105 -12.01 -19.04 -7.98
N VAL A 106 -13.33 -19.08 -8.24
CA VAL A 106 -13.92 -19.72 -9.42
C VAL A 106 -13.33 -19.16 -10.72
N PHE A 107 -13.22 -17.83 -10.84
CA PHE A 107 -12.66 -17.11 -12.00
C PHE A 107 -11.38 -16.36 -11.65
N TYR A 108 -10.67 -16.79 -10.60
CA TYR A 108 -9.41 -16.17 -10.20
C TYR A 108 -8.42 -16.24 -11.36
N GLY A 109 -7.93 -15.10 -11.86
CA GLY A 109 -7.01 -15.02 -13.00
C GLY A 109 -7.62 -15.44 -14.34
N ALA A 110 -8.95 -15.55 -14.45
CA ALA A 110 -9.64 -15.78 -15.72
C ALA A 110 -9.76 -14.47 -16.52
N ILE A 111 -8.63 -14.00 -17.04
CA ILE A 111 -8.44 -12.66 -17.60
C ILE A 111 -9.51 -12.25 -18.63
N LEU A 112 -9.88 -13.16 -19.54
CA LEU A 112 -10.85 -12.89 -20.62
C LEU A 112 -12.32 -13.19 -20.24
N PHE A 113 -12.58 -13.74 -19.06
CA PHE A 113 -13.95 -14.11 -18.68
C PHE A 113 -14.83 -12.86 -18.54
N ASN A 114 -15.92 -12.81 -19.31
CA ASN A 114 -16.88 -11.71 -19.29
C ASN A 114 -18.30 -12.16 -19.69
N GLN A 115 -18.65 -13.42 -19.41
CA GLN A 115 -19.99 -13.93 -19.73
C GLN A 115 -21.02 -13.57 -18.66
N ASN A 116 -22.26 -13.38 -19.10
CA ASN A 116 -23.35 -12.98 -18.22
C ASN A 116 -23.80 -14.15 -17.33
N ILE A 117 -23.60 -13.99 -16.03
CA ILE A 117 -23.98 -14.94 -14.97
C ILE A 117 -24.98 -14.33 -13.98
N SER A 118 -25.67 -13.26 -14.37
CA SER A 118 -26.69 -12.60 -13.53
C SER A 118 -27.87 -13.51 -13.16
N SER A 119 -28.12 -14.57 -13.94
CA SER A 119 -29.18 -15.55 -13.70
C SER A 119 -28.91 -16.50 -12.53
N TRP A 120 -27.64 -16.60 -12.10
CA TRP A 120 -27.20 -17.54 -11.06
C TRP A 120 -27.91 -17.30 -9.72
N LYS A 121 -28.30 -18.38 -9.06
CA LYS A 121 -28.94 -18.36 -7.73
C LYS A 121 -27.92 -18.69 -6.66
N VAL A 122 -27.35 -17.65 -6.04
CA VAL A 122 -26.20 -17.77 -5.11
C VAL A 122 -26.59 -17.70 -3.62
N SER A 123 -27.87 -17.80 -3.26
CA SER A 123 -28.35 -17.63 -1.87
C SER A 123 -27.80 -18.67 -0.88
N ASN A 124 -27.29 -19.80 -1.37
CA ASN A 124 -26.65 -20.84 -0.56
C ASN A 124 -25.14 -20.68 -0.40
N VAL A 125 -24.51 -19.73 -1.10
CA VAL A 125 -23.08 -19.47 -1.01
C VAL A 125 -22.73 -18.89 0.37
N ARG A 126 -21.57 -19.28 0.89
CA ARG A 126 -21.05 -18.82 2.20
C ARG A 126 -19.76 -18.02 2.09
N SER A 127 -18.97 -18.28 1.05
CA SER A 127 -17.69 -17.62 0.77
C SER A 127 -17.57 -17.36 -0.73
N MET A 128 -17.15 -16.14 -1.07
CA MET A 128 -16.83 -15.70 -2.43
C MET A 128 -15.37 -15.22 -2.52
N ASP A 129 -14.50 -15.75 -1.63
CA ASP A 129 -13.10 -15.35 -1.58
C ASP A 129 -12.43 -15.49 -2.96
N GLY A 130 -11.92 -14.39 -3.49
CA GLY A 130 -11.19 -14.35 -4.75
C GLY A 130 -12.00 -14.71 -5.99
N MET A 131 -13.34 -14.74 -5.92
CA MET A 131 -14.19 -15.29 -7.00
C MET A 131 -13.86 -14.71 -8.38
N PHE A 132 -13.59 -13.41 -8.49
CA PHE A 132 -13.21 -12.70 -9.72
C PHE A 132 -11.84 -12.02 -9.62
N ALA A 133 -10.98 -12.42 -8.67
CA ALA A 133 -9.70 -11.75 -8.50
C ALA A 133 -8.85 -11.86 -9.77
N GLY A 134 -8.40 -10.73 -10.32
CA GLY A 134 -7.66 -10.70 -11.61
C GLY A 134 -8.46 -11.10 -12.86
N ALA A 135 -9.79 -11.23 -12.79
CA ALA A 135 -10.65 -11.39 -13.96
C ALA A 135 -10.81 -10.05 -14.70
N SER A 136 -9.73 -9.55 -15.29
CA SER A 136 -9.60 -8.15 -15.73
C SER A 136 -10.64 -7.68 -16.74
N SER A 137 -11.22 -8.57 -17.55
CA SER A 137 -12.26 -8.22 -18.53
C SER A 137 -13.68 -8.26 -17.97
N PHE A 138 -13.89 -8.79 -16.76
CA PHE A 138 -15.21 -9.05 -16.21
C PHE A 138 -15.94 -7.75 -15.88
N ASN A 139 -17.11 -7.53 -16.49
CA ASN A 139 -17.94 -6.36 -16.27
C ASN A 139 -19.44 -6.68 -16.52
N GLN A 140 -19.95 -7.69 -15.82
CA GLN A 140 -21.33 -8.18 -15.96
C GLN A 140 -22.17 -7.89 -14.72
N PRO A 141 -23.50 -7.70 -14.87
CA PRO A 141 -24.35 -7.29 -13.76
C PRO A 141 -24.48 -8.40 -12.71
N LEU A 142 -24.31 -8.03 -11.44
CA LEU A 142 -24.42 -8.92 -10.27
C LEU A 142 -25.40 -8.40 -9.21
N ASN A 143 -26.06 -7.26 -9.45
CA ASN A 143 -26.87 -6.57 -8.45
C ASN A 143 -28.04 -7.42 -7.93
N ASP A 144 -28.55 -8.35 -8.73
CA ASP A 144 -29.69 -9.21 -8.37
C ASP A 144 -29.28 -10.49 -7.61
N TRP A 145 -27.99 -10.66 -7.31
CA TRP A 145 -27.51 -11.79 -6.52
C TRP A 145 -27.91 -11.64 -5.04
N ASP A 146 -28.47 -12.71 -4.48
CA ASP A 146 -28.72 -12.80 -3.05
C ASP A 146 -27.47 -13.25 -2.31
N VAL A 147 -26.68 -12.28 -1.83
CA VAL A 147 -25.45 -12.50 -1.04
C VAL A 147 -25.69 -12.52 0.48
N SER A 148 -26.95 -12.58 0.94
CA SER A 148 -27.33 -12.43 2.35
C SER A 148 -26.79 -13.50 3.31
N ASN A 149 -26.14 -14.55 2.78
CA ASN A 149 -25.49 -15.59 3.55
C ASN A 149 -23.97 -15.67 3.38
N VAL A 150 -23.38 -14.75 2.61
CA VAL A 150 -21.93 -14.68 2.42
C VAL A 150 -21.29 -14.06 3.66
N GLY A 151 -20.34 -14.77 4.26
CA GLY A 151 -19.54 -14.30 5.39
C GLY A 151 -18.16 -13.76 4.99
N ASP A 152 -17.65 -14.18 3.83
CA ASP A 152 -16.32 -13.86 3.35
C ASP A 152 -16.36 -13.36 1.90
N MET A 153 -15.95 -12.10 1.70
CA MET A 153 -15.80 -11.44 0.40
C MET A 153 -14.35 -10.99 0.15
N THR A 154 -13.40 -11.60 0.87
CA THR A 154 -11.97 -11.34 0.69
C THR A 154 -11.60 -11.47 -0.78
N ASN A 155 -10.82 -10.54 -1.34
CA ASN A 155 -10.39 -10.56 -2.74
C ASN A 155 -11.49 -10.71 -3.81
N MET A 156 -12.79 -10.52 -3.53
CA MET A 156 -13.87 -10.90 -4.46
C MET A 156 -13.67 -10.36 -5.88
N PHE A 157 -13.29 -9.08 -6.00
CA PHE A 157 -12.86 -8.39 -7.24
C PHE A 157 -11.40 -7.92 -7.15
N GLY A 158 -10.66 -8.46 -6.19
CA GLY A 158 -9.32 -8.06 -5.83
C GLY A 158 -8.28 -8.41 -6.88
N GLY A 159 -7.03 -8.22 -6.52
CA GLY A 159 -5.93 -8.44 -7.43
C GLY A 159 -4.83 -9.29 -6.86
N PHE A 160 -3.95 -9.73 -7.74
CA PHE A 160 -2.72 -10.41 -7.38
C PHE A 160 -1.58 -9.92 -8.25
N PHE A 161 -0.36 -10.11 -7.75
CA PHE A 161 0.82 -9.91 -8.57
C PHE A 161 0.99 -11.11 -9.52
N ASP A 162 0.88 -10.86 -10.82
CA ASP A 162 1.11 -11.86 -11.85
C ASP A 162 2.61 -11.94 -12.13
N ASP A 163 3.26 -12.99 -11.63
CA ASP A 163 4.71 -13.20 -11.80
C ASP A 163 5.12 -13.40 -13.27
N ASP A 164 4.23 -13.96 -14.11
CA ASP A 164 4.52 -14.24 -15.52
C ASP A 164 4.49 -12.95 -16.35
N LEU A 165 3.65 -12.00 -15.97
CA LEU A 165 3.46 -10.72 -16.68
C LEU A 165 4.12 -9.53 -15.97
N TRP A 166 4.62 -9.73 -14.75
CA TRP A 166 5.22 -8.71 -13.90
C TRP A 166 4.30 -7.48 -13.70
N GLU A 167 3.00 -7.72 -13.56
CA GLU A 167 2.01 -6.66 -13.33
C GLU A 167 1.01 -7.02 -12.23
N TRP A 168 0.43 -5.99 -11.60
CA TRP A 168 -0.67 -6.16 -10.68
C TRP A 168 -2.00 -6.30 -11.44
N ARG A 169 -2.73 -7.39 -11.23
CA ARG A 169 -3.99 -7.69 -11.93
C ARG A 169 -5.16 -7.79 -10.97
N GLY A 170 -6.05 -6.80 -10.98
CA GLY A 170 -7.38 -6.88 -10.38
C GLY A 170 -8.50 -7.13 -11.40
N ALA A 171 -9.75 -7.13 -10.96
CA ALA A 171 -10.93 -7.07 -11.85
C ALA A 171 -11.08 -5.65 -12.44
N SER A 172 -10.07 -5.21 -13.19
CA SER A 172 -9.86 -3.79 -13.53
C SER A 172 -10.96 -3.14 -14.37
N SER A 173 -11.73 -3.92 -15.14
CA SER A 173 -12.86 -3.41 -15.93
C SER A 173 -14.20 -3.39 -15.17
N PHE A 174 -14.28 -3.99 -13.98
CA PHE A 174 -15.54 -4.17 -13.27
C PHE A 174 -16.07 -2.82 -12.76
N ASN A 175 -17.27 -2.45 -13.19
CA ASN A 175 -17.93 -1.21 -12.76
C ASN A 175 -19.47 -1.35 -12.84
N GLN A 176 -20.00 -2.43 -12.27
CA GLN A 176 -21.45 -2.71 -12.25
C GLN A 176 -22.07 -2.46 -10.87
N PRO A 177 -23.34 -2.03 -10.78
CA PRO A 177 -23.98 -1.74 -9.51
C PRO A 177 -24.02 -2.97 -8.59
N LEU A 178 -23.78 -2.74 -7.29
CA LEU A 178 -23.85 -3.73 -6.21
C LEU A 178 -24.73 -3.25 -5.03
N ASN A 179 -25.48 -2.18 -5.22
CA ASN A 179 -26.21 -1.46 -4.18
C ASN A 179 -27.41 -2.25 -3.59
N ASN A 180 -27.83 -3.34 -4.23
CA ASN A 180 -28.92 -4.22 -3.75
C ASN A 180 -28.41 -5.36 -2.85
N TRP A 181 -27.09 -5.51 -2.70
CA TRP A 181 -26.52 -6.58 -1.88
C TRP A 181 -26.82 -6.38 -0.39
N ASN A 182 -27.25 -7.46 0.26
CA ASN A 182 -27.36 -7.51 1.71
C ASN A 182 -26.05 -8.04 2.31
N THR A 183 -25.21 -7.14 2.82
CA THR A 183 -23.89 -7.45 3.37
C THR A 183 -23.88 -7.69 4.89
N SER A 184 -25.04 -7.70 5.56
CA SER A 184 -25.15 -7.76 7.03
C SER A 184 -24.51 -8.98 7.70
N LYS A 185 -24.16 -10.03 6.95
CA LYS A 185 -23.45 -11.22 7.45
C LYS A 185 -21.98 -11.28 7.06
N VAL A 186 -21.50 -10.35 6.24
CA VAL A 186 -20.10 -10.31 5.81
C VAL A 186 -19.23 -9.89 6.99
N LEU A 187 -18.18 -10.66 7.25
CA LEU A 187 -17.21 -10.42 8.32
C LEU A 187 -15.86 -9.96 7.75
N LEU A 188 -15.53 -10.39 6.53
CA LEU A 188 -14.22 -10.21 5.89
C LEU A 188 -14.38 -9.53 4.52
N MET A 189 -13.75 -8.37 4.33
CA MET A 189 -13.73 -7.59 3.08
C MET A 189 -12.31 -7.19 2.66
N ASP A 190 -11.29 -7.89 3.16
CA ASP A 190 -9.90 -7.60 2.80
C ASP A 190 -9.71 -7.67 1.28
N SER A 191 -9.03 -6.68 0.70
CA SER A 191 -8.70 -6.61 -0.72
C SER A 191 -9.89 -6.78 -1.68
N MET A 192 -11.13 -6.59 -1.22
CA MET A 192 -12.33 -6.90 -2.02
C MET A 192 -12.34 -6.23 -3.40
N PHE A 193 -11.86 -4.98 -3.51
CA PHE A 193 -11.73 -4.21 -4.75
C PHE A 193 -10.27 -3.83 -5.07
N GLU A 194 -9.30 -4.57 -4.54
CA GLU A 194 -7.89 -4.29 -4.79
C GLU A 194 -7.56 -4.37 -6.30
N GLY A 195 -7.09 -3.27 -6.89
CA GLY A 195 -6.81 -3.18 -8.33
C GLY A 195 -8.05 -3.22 -9.23
N ALA A 196 -9.27 -3.14 -8.69
CA ALA A 196 -10.49 -2.91 -9.47
C ALA A 196 -10.54 -1.44 -9.94
N SER A 197 -9.61 -1.06 -10.80
CA SER A 197 -9.26 0.33 -11.07
C SER A 197 -10.40 1.19 -11.64
N SER A 198 -11.36 0.59 -12.35
CA SER A 198 -12.52 1.29 -12.92
C SER A 198 -13.75 1.31 -11.99
N PHE A 199 -13.70 0.63 -10.84
CA PHE A 199 -14.86 0.50 -9.96
C PHE A 199 -15.18 1.84 -9.28
N ASN A 200 -16.40 2.35 -9.50
CA ASN A 200 -16.85 3.61 -8.91
C ASN A 200 -18.37 3.62 -8.68
N GLN A 201 -18.93 2.49 -8.24
CA GLN A 201 -20.37 2.33 -8.00
C GLN A 201 -20.74 2.59 -6.54
N ASP A 202 -21.93 3.14 -6.32
CA ASP A 202 -22.44 3.45 -4.99
C ASP A 202 -22.68 2.18 -4.18
N ILE A 203 -22.03 2.12 -3.02
CA ILE A 203 -22.10 1.04 -2.01
C ILE A 203 -22.43 1.61 -0.62
N SER A 204 -22.94 2.84 -0.55
CA SER A 204 -23.33 3.50 0.70
C SER A 204 -24.49 2.81 1.42
N SER A 205 -25.24 1.95 0.72
CA SER A 205 -26.36 1.15 1.25
C SER A 205 -25.93 -0.11 1.99
N TRP A 206 -24.66 -0.50 1.90
CA TRP A 206 -24.17 -1.72 2.53
C TRP A 206 -24.20 -1.62 4.06
N ASP A 207 -24.64 -2.71 4.69
CA ASP A 207 -24.48 -2.92 6.13
C ASP A 207 -23.12 -3.55 6.38
N VAL A 208 -22.18 -2.74 6.88
CA VAL A 208 -20.81 -3.17 7.24
C VAL A 208 -20.61 -3.29 8.74
N SER A 209 -21.68 -3.19 9.54
CA SER A 209 -21.59 -3.18 11.00
C SER A 209 -21.01 -4.48 11.59
N GLY A 210 -21.10 -5.59 10.85
CA GLY A 210 -20.49 -6.88 11.24
C GLY A 210 -19.04 -7.09 10.77
N VAL A 211 -18.50 -6.21 9.92
CA VAL A 211 -17.18 -6.42 9.28
C VAL A 211 -16.06 -6.12 10.28
N SER A 212 -15.10 -7.04 10.40
CA SER A 212 -13.92 -6.87 11.25
C SER A 212 -12.64 -6.55 10.49
N ARG A 213 -12.57 -6.87 9.19
CA ARG A 213 -11.36 -6.74 8.37
C ARG A 213 -11.63 -6.06 7.03
N MET A 214 -10.92 -4.94 6.78
CA MET A 214 -11.00 -4.11 5.56
C MET A 214 -9.62 -3.70 5.03
N LYS A 215 -8.57 -4.49 5.29
CA LYS A 215 -7.23 -4.23 4.77
C LYS A 215 -7.28 -4.16 3.26
N GLU A 216 -6.63 -3.16 2.68
CA GLU A 216 -6.43 -3.02 1.23
C GLU A 216 -7.73 -3.05 0.39
N MET A 217 -8.91 -2.86 0.99
CA MET A 217 -10.21 -3.04 0.34
C MET A 217 -10.34 -2.27 -0.98
N PHE A 218 -9.82 -1.04 -1.04
CA PHE A 218 -9.80 -0.17 -2.22
C PHE A 218 -8.37 0.15 -2.69
N ARG A 219 -7.38 -0.69 -2.35
CA ARG A 219 -6.00 -0.46 -2.77
C ARG A 219 -5.91 -0.48 -4.31
N VAL A 220 -5.44 0.61 -4.91
CA VAL A 220 -5.33 0.81 -6.37
C VAL A 220 -6.70 0.75 -7.09
N ALA A 221 -7.80 0.97 -6.38
CA ALA A 221 -9.11 1.26 -6.99
C ALA A 221 -9.14 2.74 -7.46
N SER A 222 -8.37 3.03 -8.50
CA SER A 222 -8.00 4.40 -8.91
C SER A 222 -9.18 5.36 -9.12
N ASP A 223 -10.30 4.88 -9.67
CA ASP A 223 -11.48 5.70 -9.99
C ASP A 223 -12.49 5.79 -8.82
N PHE A 224 -12.31 5.00 -7.76
CA PHE A 224 -13.29 4.92 -6.67
C PHE A 224 -13.39 6.23 -5.89
N ASN A 225 -14.60 6.81 -5.85
CA ASN A 225 -14.86 8.07 -5.14
C ASN A 225 -16.34 8.19 -4.71
N GLN A 226 -16.89 7.12 -4.12
CA GLN A 226 -18.29 7.06 -3.67
C GLN A 226 -18.43 7.27 -2.15
N PRO A 227 -19.54 7.86 -1.68
CA PRO A 227 -19.71 8.20 -0.27
C PRO A 227 -19.74 6.94 0.61
N LEU A 228 -18.99 6.99 1.73
CA LEU A 228 -18.91 5.92 2.73
C LEU A 228 -19.26 6.42 4.15
N ASN A 229 -19.76 7.64 4.28
CA ASN A 229 -20.02 8.30 5.55
C ASN A 229 -21.15 7.63 6.37
N THR A 230 -21.94 6.76 5.74
CA THR A 230 -23.04 5.98 6.35
C THR A 230 -22.59 4.66 6.96
N TRP A 231 -21.36 4.22 6.68
CA TRP A 231 -20.85 2.95 7.15
C TRP A 231 -20.56 2.98 8.66
N ASP A 232 -21.07 1.98 9.36
CA ASP A 232 -20.70 1.71 10.75
C ASP A 232 -19.46 0.82 10.79
N VAL A 233 -18.29 1.43 10.97
CA VAL A 233 -17.00 0.74 11.05
C VAL A 233 -16.55 0.44 12.48
N SER A 234 -17.44 0.52 13.47
CA SER A 234 -17.08 0.39 14.89
C SER A 234 -16.52 -0.98 15.29
N ASN A 235 -16.80 -2.02 14.51
CA ASN A 235 -16.26 -3.36 14.69
C ASN A 235 -15.02 -3.67 13.84
N VAL A 236 -14.58 -2.74 12.98
CA VAL A 236 -13.40 -2.96 12.14
C VAL A 236 -12.14 -2.87 12.99
N GLU A 237 -11.33 -3.92 12.94
CA GLU A 237 -10.07 -4.05 13.69
C GLU A 237 -8.87 -3.58 12.83
N THR A 238 -8.93 -3.76 11.51
CA THR A 238 -7.79 -3.46 10.62
C THR A 238 -8.19 -2.75 9.32
N MET A 239 -7.46 -1.68 8.98
CA MET A 239 -7.66 -0.84 7.78
C MET A 239 -6.35 -0.52 7.04
N GLU A 240 -5.33 -1.36 7.24
CA GLU A 240 -4.01 -1.19 6.60
C GLU A 240 -4.18 -1.08 5.08
N GLY A 241 -3.63 -0.02 4.48
CA GLY A 241 -3.65 0.18 3.03
C GLY A 241 -5.05 0.34 2.40
N MET A 242 -6.12 0.55 3.17
CA MET A 242 -7.51 0.52 2.66
C MET A 242 -7.73 1.38 1.41
N PHE A 243 -7.13 2.58 1.33
CA PHE A 243 -7.20 3.50 0.19
C PHE A 243 -5.83 3.74 -0.47
N GLN A 244 -4.87 2.83 -0.28
CA GLN A 244 -3.54 2.97 -0.88
C GLN A 244 -3.65 3.05 -2.41
N GLY A 245 -3.22 4.14 -3.03
CA GLY A 245 -3.27 4.34 -4.47
C GLY A 245 -4.69 4.54 -5.03
N ALA A 246 -5.70 4.78 -4.19
CA ALA A 246 -7.04 5.18 -4.63
C ALA A 246 -7.01 6.65 -5.09
N LEU A 247 -6.51 6.88 -6.31
CA LEU A 247 -6.12 8.20 -6.81
C LEU A 247 -7.23 9.25 -6.74
N SER A 248 -8.48 8.84 -6.99
CA SER A 248 -9.65 9.73 -7.04
C SER A 248 -10.38 9.88 -5.70
N PHE A 249 -10.08 9.05 -4.70
CA PHE A 249 -10.85 9.00 -3.46
C PHE A 249 -10.69 10.29 -2.64
N ASN A 250 -11.81 10.97 -2.38
CA ASN A 250 -11.84 12.20 -1.58
C ASN A 250 -13.20 12.40 -0.88
N GLN A 251 -13.81 11.31 -0.39
CA GLN A 251 -15.11 11.35 0.28
C GLN A 251 -14.97 11.48 1.80
N ASP A 252 -15.94 12.16 2.40
CA ASP A 252 -15.97 12.38 3.84
C ASP A 252 -16.15 11.05 4.59
N ILE A 253 -15.22 10.78 5.50
CA ILE A 253 -15.18 9.61 6.40
C ILE A 253 -14.91 10.05 7.84
N SER A 254 -15.12 11.33 8.14
CA SER A 254 -14.93 11.91 9.49
C SER A 254 -15.90 11.33 10.52
N SER A 255 -17.03 10.78 10.10
CA SER A 255 -18.04 10.16 10.99
C SER A 255 -17.65 8.76 11.48
N TRP A 256 -16.59 8.16 10.95
CA TRP A 256 -16.20 6.80 11.29
C TRP A 256 -15.72 6.67 12.74
N ASN A 257 -16.21 5.63 13.43
CA ASN A 257 -15.72 5.25 14.75
C ASN A 257 -14.55 4.28 14.63
N THR A 258 -13.32 4.79 14.72
CA THR A 258 -12.08 4.01 14.57
C THR A 258 -11.54 3.43 15.87
N ALA A 259 -12.27 3.49 16.99
CA ALA A 259 -11.77 3.13 18.32
C ALA A 259 -11.38 1.64 18.49
N SER A 260 -11.75 0.79 17.54
CA SER A 260 -11.38 -0.63 17.51
C SER A 260 -10.18 -0.93 16.60
N VAL A 261 -9.76 0.03 15.77
CA VAL A 261 -8.70 -0.17 14.78
C VAL A 261 -7.32 -0.16 15.45
N ASP A 262 -6.48 -1.15 15.16
CA ASP A 262 -5.11 -1.27 15.68
C ASP A 262 -4.00 -1.07 14.62
N GLY A 263 -4.36 -1.10 13.33
CA GLY A 263 -3.44 -0.94 12.20
C GLY A 263 -3.97 -0.01 11.10
N MET A 264 -3.24 1.07 10.84
CA MET A 264 -3.55 2.08 9.81
C MET A 264 -2.37 2.40 8.88
N ARG A 265 -1.31 1.57 8.88
CA ARG A 265 -0.16 1.75 7.97
C ARG A 265 -0.64 1.87 6.53
N ARG A 266 -0.03 2.78 5.76
CA ARG A 266 -0.33 3.02 4.34
C ARG A 266 -1.79 3.36 3.99
N MET A 267 -2.66 3.67 4.96
CA MET A 267 -4.10 3.79 4.71
C MET A 267 -4.46 4.71 3.53
N PHE A 268 -3.74 5.84 3.37
CA PHE A 268 -3.92 6.80 2.27
C PHE A 268 -2.64 6.98 1.44
N MET A 269 -1.72 6.00 1.46
CA MET A 269 -0.48 6.09 0.69
C MET A 269 -0.80 6.23 -0.80
N GLY A 270 -0.36 7.32 -1.45
CA GLY A 270 -0.64 7.59 -2.86
C GLY A 270 -2.09 7.95 -3.18
N ALA A 271 -2.95 8.19 -2.18
CA ALA A 271 -4.30 8.73 -2.39
C ALA A 271 -4.21 10.23 -2.73
N VAL A 272 -3.75 10.54 -3.95
CA VAL A 272 -3.29 11.88 -4.34
C VAL A 272 -4.33 12.99 -4.17
N SER A 273 -5.63 12.66 -4.29
CA SER A 273 -6.74 13.62 -4.18
C SER A 273 -7.31 13.73 -2.77
N PHE A 274 -6.96 12.84 -1.84
CA PHE A 274 -7.58 12.74 -0.54
C PHE A 274 -7.25 13.96 0.34
N ASN A 275 -8.28 14.66 0.82
CA ASN A 275 -8.13 15.85 1.66
C ASN A 275 -9.38 16.07 2.54
N GLN A 276 -9.81 15.05 3.28
CA GLN A 276 -10.99 15.08 4.16
C GLN A 276 -10.62 15.05 5.64
N PRO A 277 -11.42 15.68 6.52
CA PRO A 277 -11.10 15.79 7.93
C PRO A 277 -11.07 14.42 8.63
N LEU A 278 -10.07 14.22 9.48
CA LEU A 278 -9.86 12.99 10.26
C LEU A 278 -9.65 13.27 11.76
N ASN A 279 -9.76 14.51 12.20
CA ASN A 279 -9.48 14.95 13.57
C ASN A 279 -10.41 14.33 14.64
N THR A 280 -11.53 13.74 14.22
CA THR A 280 -12.50 13.02 15.05
C THR A 280 -12.13 11.56 15.31
N TRP A 281 -11.18 11.01 14.55
CA TRP A 281 -10.79 9.61 14.66
C TRP A 281 -10.07 9.34 15.97
N ASN A 282 -10.40 8.19 16.57
CA ASN A 282 -9.66 7.67 17.71
C ASN A 282 -8.57 6.73 17.21
N VAL A 283 -7.30 7.14 17.39
CA VAL A 283 -6.11 6.36 17.00
C VAL A 283 -5.34 5.82 18.21
N SER A 284 -5.89 5.90 19.43
CA SER A 284 -5.17 5.58 20.68
C SER A 284 -4.77 4.09 20.81
N LYS A 285 -5.33 3.20 19.98
CA LYS A 285 -4.97 1.77 19.91
C LYS A 285 -4.04 1.44 18.74
N VAL A 286 -3.75 2.40 17.86
CA VAL A 286 -2.97 2.14 16.66
C VAL A 286 -1.48 2.06 17.00
N TYR A 287 -0.83 0.98 16.58
CA TYR A 287 0.60 0.78 16.82
C TYR A 287 1.49 1.35 15.71
N TRP A 288 0.97 1.35 14.48
CA TRP A 288 1.68 1.65 13.24
C TRP A 288 0.88 2.60 12.35
N ILE A 289 1.44 3.78 12.12
CA ILE A 289 0.94 4.81 11.19
C ILE A 289 1.99 5.16 10.13
N ASP A 290 2.98 4.27 9.93
CA ASP A 290 3.99 4.41 8.89
C ASP A 290 3.34 4.50 7.51
N GLU A 291 3.92 5.37 6.68
CA GLU A 291 3.50 5.63 5.31
C GLU A 291 2.02 6.05 5.14
N MET A 292 1.29 6.39 6.22
CA MET A 292 -0.18 6.61 6.18
C MET A 292 -0.61 7.65 5.14
N PHE A 293 0.11 8.77 5.03
CA PHE A 293 -0.13 9.85 4.06
C PHE A 293 1.03 10.02 3.07
N CYS A 294 1.88 9.00 2.91
CA CYS A 294 2.97 9.01 1.95
C CYS A 294 2.41 9.26 0.53
N GLU A 295 2.89 10.27 -0.18
CA GLU A 295 2.42 10.70 -1.50
C GLU A 295 0.94 11.13 -1.59
N ALA A 296 0.27 11.38 -0.46
CA ALA A 296 -1.06 12.00 -0.42
C ALA A 296 -0.95 13.51 -0.72
N TYR A 297 -0.72 13.86 -1.98
CA TYR A 297 -0.31 15.20 -2.41
C TYR A 297 -1.24 16.34 -1.95
N ALA A 298 -2.55 16.12 -1.97
CA ALA A 298 -3.55 17.12 -1.58
C ALA A 298 -3.80 17.21 -0.06
N PHE A 299 -3.35 16.21 0.72
CA PHE A 299 -3.74 16.10 2.12
C PHE A 299 -3.20 17.27 2.97
N ASN A 300 -4.10 18.00 3.63
CA ASN A 300 -3.76 19.12 4.51
C ASN A 300 -4.84 19.35 5.58
N GLN A 301 -5.24 18.29 6.29
CA GLN A 301 -6.31 18.33 7.29
C GLN A 301 -5.78 18.21 8.72
N GLU A 302 -6.49 18.82 9.65
CA GLU A 302 -6.11 18.92 11.05
C GLU A 302 -6.02 17.53 11.71
N LEU A 303 -4.96 17.28 12.51
CA LEU A 303 -4.71 16.00 13.20
C LEU A 303 -4.32 16.19 14.67
N SER A 304 -4.45 17.40 15.21
CA SER A 304 -3.94 17.78 16.54
C SER A 304 -4.59 17.01 17.71
N ASN A 305 -5.77 16.42 17.50
CA ASN A 305 -6.52 15.66 18.50
C ASN A 305 -6.16 14.17 18.55
N TRP A 306 -5.30 13.70 17.65
CA TRP A 306 -4.89 12.30 17.64
C TRP A 306 -4.01 11.97 18.85
N ASP A 307 -4.41 10.96 19.61
CA ASP A 307 -3.58 10.34 20.63
C ASP A 307 -2.63 9.33 19.99
N VAL A 308 -1.44 9.80 19.62
CA VAL A 308 -0.38 8.98 19.03
C VAL A 308 0.60 8.41 20.06
N SER A 309 0.31 8.53 21.37
CA SER A 309 1.23 8.13 22.44
C SER A 309 1.56 6.63 22.42
N GLY A 310 0.72 5.79 21.82
CA GLY A 310 0.96 4.35 21.62
C GLY A 310 1.78 3.97 20.38
N CYS A 311 2.00 4.90 19.44
CA CYS A 311 2.64 4.63 18.16
C CYS A 311 4.15 4.40 18.30
N LYS A 312 4.68 3.42 17.56
CA LYS A 312 6.12 3.07 17.57
C LYS A 312 6.87 3.46 16.30
N ARG A 313 6.18 3.51 15.16
CA ARG A 313 6.77 3.82 13.85
C ARG A 313 5.97 4.91 13.15
N MET A 314 6.68 5.92 12.69
CA MET A 314 6.17 7.04 11.88
C MET A 314 7.02 7.23 10.61
N GLU A 315 7.76 6.20 10.20
CA GLU A 315 8.57 6.24 8.98
C GLU A 315 7.70 6.65 7.79
N ARG A 316 8.18 7.65 7.04
CA ARG A 316 7.52 8.19 5.83
C ARG A 316 6.05 8.62 6.00
N MET A 317 5.56 8.87 7.22
CA MET A 317 4.15 9.15 7.46
C MET A 317 3.57 10.25 6.55
N PHE A 318 4.35 11.31 6.28
CA PHE A 318 3.99 12.43 5.40
C PHE A 318 4.97 12.59 4.22
N ALA A 319 5.74 11.55 3.88
CA ALA A 319 6.71 11.63 2.80
C ALA A 319 6.01 11.96 1.48
N GLY A 320 6.35 13.06 0.84
CA GLY A 320 5.73 13.52 -0.40
C GLY A 320 4.34 14.13 -0.22
N ALA A 321 3.81 14.29 1.00
CA ALA A 321 2.55 15.00 1.25
C ALA A 321 2.75 16.52 1.04
N LYS A 322 2.83 16.94 -0.22
CA LYS A 322 3.30 18.28 -0.65
C LYS A 322 2.51 19.43 -0.04
N SER A 323 1.22 19.24 0.21
CA SER A 323 0.33 20.27 0.77
C SER A 323 0.26 20.27 2.29
N PHE A 324 0.76 19.24 2.96
CA PHE A 324 0.59 19.07 4.40
C PHE A 324 1.37 20.13 5.18
N ASN A 325 0.64 20.92 5.99
CA ASN A 325 1.22 21.96 6.84
C ASN A 325 0.36 22.21 8.08
N GLN A 326 -0.19 21.15 8.68
CA GLN A 326 -1.05 21.24 9.88
C GLN A 326 -0.25 21.04 11.16
N ASP A 327 -0.67 21.73 12.22
CA ASP A 327 0.01 21.69 13.51
C ASP A 327 -0.17 20.32 14.18
N ILE A 328 0.97 19.70 14.50
CA ILE A 328 1.10 18.41 15.18
C ILE A 328 2.05 18.50 16.38
N SER A 329 2.30 19.72 16.87
CA SER A 329 3.13 19.98 18.05
C SER A 329 2.55 19.39 19.34
N SER A 330 1.25 19.09 19.36
CA SER A 330 0.54 18.47 20.47
C SER A 330 0.77 16.96 20.60
N TRP A 331 1.33 16.31 19.58
CA TRP A 331 1.53 14.87 19.59
C TRP A 331 2.56 14.44 20.64
N ASP A 332 2.19 13.45 21.44
CA ASP A 332 3.12 12.74 22.31
C ASP A 332 3.86 11.66 21.50
N VAL A 333 5.10 11.97 21.12
CA VAL A 333 5.96 11.06 20.35
C VAL A 333 6.97 10.31 21.23
N SER A 334 6.85 10.35 22.56
CA SER A 334 7.86 9.81 23.47
C SER A 334 8.10 8.31 23.33
N ASN A 335 7.17 7.56 22.74
CA ASN A 335 7.28 6.11 22.49
C ASN A 335 7.71 5.75 21.06
N VAL A 336 7.87 6.74 20.18
CA VAL A 336 8.29 6.51 18.80
C VAL A 336 9.76 6.11 18.75
N LEU A 337 10.06 5.09 17.94
CA LEU A 337 11.42 4.57 17.74
C LEU A 337 12.00 5.00 16.39
N ASP A 338 11.14 5.15 15.38
CA ASP A 338 11.52 5.36 13.99
C ASP A 338 10.71 6.51 13.36
N MET A 339 11.42 7.54 12.89
CA MET A 339 10.88 8.70 12.17
C MET A 339 11.56 8.90 10.81
N VAL A 340 12.18 7.87 10.25
CA VAL A 340 12.93 7.95 9.00
C VAL A 340 12.05 8.53 7.89
N ARG A 341 12.55 9.59 7.22
CA ARG A 341 11.87 10.23 6.08
C ARG A 341 10.44 10.72 6.36
N MET A 342 10.04 10.95 7.62
CA MET A 342 8.65 11.30 7.96
C MET A 342 8.11 12.49 7.14
N PHE A 343 8.92 13.52 6.88
CA PHE A 343 8.57 14.70 6.08
C PHE A 343 9.37 14.82 4.78
N GLN A 344 9.96 13.72 4.28
CA GLN A 344 10.72 13.75 3.04
C GLN A 344 9.86 14.30 1.91
N ASN A 345 10.28 15.35 1.19
CA ASN A 345 9.54 16.03 0.13
C ASN A 345 8.16 16.60 0.53
N ALA A 346 7.86 16.75 1.83
CA ALA A 346 6.70 17.49 2.32
C ALA A 346 6.96 19.01 2.19
N SER A 347 6.95 19.50 0.94
CA SER A 347 7.50 20.81 0.57
C SER A 347 6.86 22.01 1.27
N SER A 348 5.60 21.90 1.71
CA SER A 348 4.89 22.98 2.41
C SER A 348 5.02 22.91 3.94
N PHE A 349 5.53 21.81 4.49
CA PHE A 349 5.53 21.59 5.93
C PHE A 349 6.48 22.56 6.64
N ASN A 350 5.92 23.34 7.58
CA ASN A 350 6.65 24.34 8.36
C ASN A 350 5.98 24.61 9.71
N GLN A 351 5.65 23.55 10.46
CA GLN A 351 4.99 23.63 11.77
C GLN A 351 5.95 23.34 12.93
N PRO A 352 5.74 23.94 14.11
CA PRO A 352 6.65 23.78 15.24
C PRO A 352 6.66 22.34 15.75
N LEU A 353 7.85 21.84 16.11
CA LEU A 353 8.07 20.49 16.63
C LEU A 353 8.95 20.48 17.89
N ASN A 354 9.24 21.67 18.45
CA ASN A 354 10.17 21.86 19.57
C ASN A 354 9.71 21.18 20.89
N THR A 355 8.45 20.77 20.96
CA THR A 355 7.82 20.08 22.10
C THR A 355 8.02 18.57 22.09
N TRP A 356 8.46 18.00 20.97
CA TRP A 356 8.59 16.55 20.82
C TRP A 356 9.72 15.97 21.67
N ASP A 357 9.42 14.90 22.42
CA ASP A 357 10.40 14.12 23.16
C ASP A 357 10.96 13.00 22.26
N LEU A 358 12.23 13.15 21.85
CA LEU A 358 12.93 12.20 20.99
C LEU A 358 13.85 11.23 21.78
N SER A 359 13.69 11.14 23.10
CA SER A 359 14.57 10.35 23.97
C SER A 359 14.61 8.86 23.63
N ASN A 360 13.53 8.32 23.05
CA ASN A 360 13.44 6.92 22.64
C ASN A 360 13.76 6.66 21.16
N VAL A 361 13.81 7.69 20.33
CA VAL A 361 14.03 7.55 18.89
C VAL A 361 15.43 7.03 18.61
N THR A 362 15.52 6.03 17.73
CA THR A 362 16.77 5.42 17.29
C THR A 362 17.14 5.79 15.86
N GLU A 363 16.16 6.12 15.01
CA GLU A 363 16.38 6.45 13.59
C GLU A 363 15.60 7.71 13.15
N ILE A 364 16.33 8.71 12.60
CA ILE A 364 15.77 9.98 12.09
C ILE A 364 16.39 10.46 10.77
N TYR A 365 17.17 9.62 10.09
CA TYR A 365 17.86 10.07 8.87
C TYR A 365 16.84 10.48 7.78
N GLN A 366 17.19 11.50 7.02
CA GLN A 366 16.35 12.08 5.96
C GLN A 366 14.97 12.62 6.42
N LEU A 367 14.79 12.93 7.72
CA LEU A 367 13.52 13.42 8.28
C LEU A 367 12.88 14.57 7.50
N PHE A 368 13.68 15.59 7.14
CA PHE A 368 13.23 16.78 6.39
C PHE A 368 13.85 16.87 4.99
N ASP A 369 14.27 15.74 4.41
CA ASP A 369 14.88 15.70 3.09
C ASP A 369 13.91 16.21 2.01
N GLY A 370 14.14 17.39 1.44
CA GLY A 370 13.25 18.02 0.47
C GLY A 370 12.05 18.76 1.07
N ALA A 371 11.95 18.89 2.39
CA ALA A 371 10.96 19.75 3.06
C ALA A 371 11.38 21.23 2.91
N SER A 372 11.24 21.76 1.69
CA SER A 372 11.86 23.02 1.26
C SER A 372 11.41 24.26 2.03
N SER A 373 10.22 24.25 2.63
CA SER A 373 9.69 25.34 3.47
C SER A 373 10.04 25.23 4.96
N PHE A 374 10.53 24.08 5.42
CA PHE A 374 10.75 23.84 6.85
C PHE A 374 11.85 24.75 7.40
N ASN A 375 11.49 25.56 8.41
CA ASN A 375 12.41 26.49 9.08
C ASN A 375 11.99 26.75 10.54
N GLN A 376 11.54 25.71 11.26
CA GLN A 376 11.09 25.82 12.64
C GLN A 376 12.22 25.48 13.63
N ASP A 377 12.19 26.15 14.78
CA ASP A 377 13.19 25.94 15.83
C ASP A 377 13.04 24.54 16.43
N ILE A 378 14.16 23.81 16.48
CA ILE A 378 14.31 22.46 17.02
C ILE A 378 15.57 22.36 17.90
N SER A 379 16.06 23.50 18.37
CA SER A 379 17.22 23.60 19.26
C SER A 379 17.01 22.88 20.59
N SER A 380 15.76 22.67 21.02
CA SER A 380 15.39 21.95 22.23
C SER A 380 15.51 20.42 22.14
N TRP A 381 15.66 19.86 20.93
CA TRP A 381 15.65 18.41 20.75
C TRP A 381 16.84 17.71 21.41
N SER A 382 16.56 16.55 22.01
CA SER A 382 17.56 15.62 22.54
C SER A 382 17.22 14.20 22.09
N PHE A 383 18.19 13.50 21.50
CA PHE A 383 18.01 12.17 20.90
C PHE A 383 19.26 11.31 21.16
N PRO A 384 19.49 10.87 22.42
CA PRO A 384 20.75 10.28 22.87
C PRO A 384 21.08 8.91 22.26
N LYS A 385 20.13 8.29 21.54
CA LYS A 385 20.28 6.97 20.92
C LYS A 385 20.58 7.05 19.40
N VAL A 386 20.51 8.24 18.79
CA VAL A 386 20.69 8.40 17.35
C VAL A 386 22.17 8.60 17.02
N GLY A 387 22.71 7.71 16.19
CA GLY A 387 24.05 7.86 15.61
C GLY A 387 24.06 8.30 14.14
N ASN A 388 22.92 8.22 13.44
CA ASN A 388 22.81 8.53 12.02
C ASN A 388 21.81 9.68 11.80
N VAL A 389 22.33 10.84 11.37
CA VAL A 389 21.57 12.03 10.99
C VAL A 389 21.79 12.38 9.52
N SER A 390 22.15 11.38 8.71
CA SER A 390 22.45 11.59 7.29
C SER A 390 21.23 12.16 6.55
N GLY A 391 21.47 13.18 5.75
CA GLY A 391 20.44 13.84 4.94
C GLY A 391 19.32 14.53 5.74
N LEU A 392 19.49 14.77 7.06
CA LEU A 392 18.41 15.27 7.92
C LEU A 392 17.70 16.51 7.36
N PHE A 393 18.45 17.45 6.76
CA PHE A 393 17.95 18.67 6.12
C PHE A 393 18.31 18.76 4.64
N ARG A 394 18.63 17.63 3.99
CA ARG A 394 19.01 17.62 2.58
C ARG A 394 17.91 18.31 1.76
N ASN A 395 18.25 19.27 0.92
CA ASN A 395 17.31 20.07 0.13
C ASN A 395 16.21 20.81 0.94
N ALA A 396 16.35 20.97 2.26
CA ALA A 396 15.49 21.83 3.08
C ALA A 396 15.89 23.30 2.87
N VAL A 397 15.59 23.83 1.68
CA VAL A 397 16.10 25.12 1.15
C VAL A 397 16.01 26.29 2.14
N SER A 398 14.93 26.36 2.92
CA SER A 398 14.65 27.47 3.85
C SER A 398 15.26 27.30 5.24
N PHE A 399 15.73 26.11 5.59
CA PHE A 399 16.15 25.80 6.96
C PHE A 399 17.38 26.63 7.38
N ASN A 400 17.25 27.37 8.47
CA ASN A 400 18.29 28.22 9.03
C ASN A 400 18.08 28.49 10.53
N GLN A 401 17.85 27.42 11.32
CA GLN A 401 17.61 27.50 12.77
C GLN A 401 18.81 27.01 13.58
N PRO A 402 19.05 27.55 14.79
CA PRO A 402 20.22 27.21 15.59
C PRO A 402 20.22 25.74 16.03
N LEU A 403 21.38 25.10 15.92
CA LEU A 403 21.60 23.70 16.30
C LEU A 403 22.78 23.53 17.29
N ASN A 404 23.34 24.63 17.78
CA ASN A 404 24.51 24.66 18.66
C ASN A 404 24.25 24.03 20.05
N THR A 405 23.00 23.75 20.38
CA THR A 405 22.56 23.10 21.62
C THR A 405 22.51 21.57 21.54
N TRP A 406 22.60 21.00 20.33
CA TRP A 406 22.55 19.56 20.13
C TRP A 406 23.81 18.86 20.65
N ASP A 407 23.62 17.71 21.31
CA ASP A 407 24.72 16.80 21.66
C ASP A 407 25.09 15.92 20.46
N ALA A 408 26.12 16.35 19.72
CA ALA A 408 26.65 15.63 18.56
C ALA A 408 27.58 14.45 18.92
N SER A 409 27.88 14.20 20.20
CA SER A 409 28.90 13.21 20.63
C SER A 409 28.56 11.77 20.24
N LYS A 410 27.29 11.49 19.90
CA LYS A 410 26.81 10.19 19.42
C LYS A 410 26.80 10.04 17.90
N PHE A 411 27.02 11.12 17.15
CA PHE A 411 26.92 11.06 15.69
C PHE A 411 28.09 10.26 15.10
N GLU A 412 27.74 9.28 14.27
CA GLU A 412 28.67 8.50 13.46
C GLU A 412 28.55 8.83 11.97
N PHE A 413 27.34 9.16 11.51
CA PHE A 413 27.03 9.43 10.09
C PHE A 413 26.27 10.75 9.95
N ILE A 414 26.89 11.74 9.30
CA ILE A 414 26.29 13.06 9.03
C ILE A 414 26.28 13.38 7.52
N SER A 415 26.50 12.38 6.67
CA SER A 415 26.58 12.56 5.22
C SER A 415 25.32 13.23 4.67
N GLU A 416 25.47 14.16 3.72
CA GLU A 416 24.38 14.92 3.09
C GLU A 416 23.51 15.77 4.04
N MET A 417 23.85 15.91 5.34
CA MET A 417 22.95 16.51 6.35
C MET A 417 22.41 17.89 5.96
N PHE A 418 23.25 18.75 5.35
CA PHE A 418 22.88 20.07 4.85
C PHE A 418 23.07 20.20 3.32
N CYS A 419 23.12 19.08 2.60
CA CYS A 419 23.30 19.09 1.15
C CYS A 419 22.10 19.78 0.48
N GLY A 420 22.31 20.88 -0.24
CA GLY A 420 21.24 21.68 -0.86
C GLY A 420 20.44 22.56 0.11
N THR A 421 20.86 22.68 1.37
CA THR A 421 20.22 23.55 2.37
C THR A 421 20.69 25.00 2.17
N ILE A 422 20.21 25.64 1.09
CA ILE A 422 20.69 26.93 0.57
C ILE A 422 20.78 28.02 1.65
N SER A 423 19.80 28.10 2.55
CA SER A 423 19.71 29.18 3.55
C SER A 423 20.55 28.98 4.81
N PHE A 424 21.09 27.78 5.03
CA PHE A 424 21.71 27.41 6.29
C PHE A 424 23.02 28.15 6.54
N ASN A 425 23.12 28.86 7.67
CA ASN A 425 24.33 29.55 8.10
C ASN A 425 24.39 29.71 9.63
N GLN A 426 24.15 28.63 10.37
CA GLN A 426 24.08 28.64 11.85
C GLN A 426 25.34 28.03 12.48
N ASP A 427 25.69 28.53 13.66
CA ASP A 427 26.89 28.11 14.40
C ASP A 427 26.81 26.63 14.79
N LEU A 428 27.88 25.89 14.50
CA LEU A 428 28.07 24.46 14.83
C LEU A 428 29.38 24.22 15.58
N SER A 429 30.05 25.27 16.06
CA SER A 429 31.37 25.21 16.69
C SER A 429 31.40 24.40 17.99
N SER A 430 30.24 24.24 18.64
CA SER A 430 30.05 23.48 19.88
C SER A 430 29.91 21.97 19.69
N TRP A 431 29.72 21.50 18.45
CA TRP A 431 29.50 20.07 18.19
C TRP A 431 30.76 19.23 18.45
N ASP A 432 30.62 18.21 19.30
CA ASP A 432 31.62 17.14 19.42
C ASP A 432 31.45 16.13 18.28
N VAL A 433 32.19 16.34 17.18
CA VAL A 433 32.19 15.43 16.03
C VAL A 433 33.28 14.33 16.12
N SER A 434 33.91 14.13 17.28
CA SER A 434 35.02 13.17 17.44
C SER A 434 34.61 11.69 17.26
N GLY A 435 33.30 11.40 17.22
CA GLY A 435 32.71 10.11 16.89
C GLY A 435 32.44 9.90 15.39
N VAL A 436 32.39 10.96 14.59
CA VAL A 436 31.92 10.93 13.20
C VAL A 436 32.89 10.18 12.29
N LYS A 437 32.35 9.29 11.45
CA LYS A 437 33.10 8.44 10.51
C LYS A 437 32.92 8.87 9.05
N GLN A 438 31.78 9.49 8.71
CA GLN A 438 31.43 9.87 7.34
C GLN A 438 30.85 11.29 7.28
N MET A 439 31.42 12.12 6.41
CA MET A 439 31.08 13.51 6.14
C MET A 439 31.01 13.78 4.62
N ASP A 440 30.55 12.81 3.83
CA ASP A 440 30.35 13.04 2.40
C ASP A 440 29.22 14.06 2.20
N TYR A 441 29.41 15.04 1.32
CA TYR A 441 28.38 16.00 0.88
C TYR A 441 27.74 16.89 1.96
N VAL A 442 28.28 16.97 3.19
CA VAL A 442 27.60 17.60 4.34
C VAL A 442 27.04 18.99 4.03
N PHE A 443 27.83 19.86 3.41
CA PHE A 443 27.47 21.23 3.04
C PHE A 443 27.42 21.43 1.53
N LYS A 444 27.32 20.36 0.74
CA LYS A 444 27.27 20.47 -0.72
C LYS A 444 26.10 21.36 -1.14
N GLY A 445 26.33 22.45 -1.85
CA GLY A 445 25.29 23.39 -2.29
C GLY A 445 24.66 24.21 -1.16
N ALA A 446 25.18 24.17 0.08
CA ALA A 446 24.78 25.06 1.17
C ALA A 446 25.39 26.46 0.95
N THR A 447 24.87 27.18 -0.05
CA THR A 447 25.53 28.37 -0.62
C THR A 447 25.82 29.50 0.36
N LYS A 448 25.08 29.61 1.47
CA LYS A 448 25.26 30.63 2.50
C LYS A 448 26.14 30.19 3.67
N PHE A 449 26.49 28.91 3.78
CA PHE A 449 27.21 28.39 4.95
C PHE A 449 28.64 28.94 5.00
N ASN A 450 28.97 29.64 6.08
CA ASN A 450 30.31 30.18 6.31
C ASN A 450 30.66 30.25 7.81
N GLN A 451 30.18 29.31 8.62
CA GLN A 451 30.40 29.29 10.07
C GLN A 451 31.69 28.57 10.44
N ASN A 452 32.35 29.03 11.50
CA ASN A 452 33.63 28.50 11.91
C ASN A 452 33.49 27.09 12.53
N ILE A 453 34.13 26.12 11.87
CA ILE A 453 34.19 24.70 12.27
C ILE A 453 35.64 24.22 12.45
N SER A 454 36.59 25.15 12.62
CA SER A 454 38.01 24.83 12.81
C SER A 454 38.26 24.01 14.07
N SER A 455 37.35 24.05 15.05
CA SER A 455 37.39 23.30 16.31
C SER A 455 37.02 21.82 16.18
N TRP A 456 36.45 21.40 15.06
CA TRP A 456 35.99 20.03 14.87
C TRP A 456 37.14 19.02 14.87
N ASN A 457 37.01 17.97 15.70
CA ASN A 457 37.94 16.84 15.70
C ASN A 457 37.51 15.81 14.65
N VAL A 458 38.12 15.88 13.47
CA VAL A 458 37.80 15.00 12.33
C VAL A 458 38.72 13.78 12.21
N SER A 459 39.52 13.45 13.24
CA SER A 459 40.55 12.41 13.17
C SER A 459 40.02 10.99 12.92
N LYS A 460 38.72 10.74 13.11
CA LYS A 460 38.06 9.45 12.78
C LYS A 460 37.30 9.45 11.45
N VAL A 461 37.20 10.59 10.78
CA VAL A 461 36.49 10.70 9.51
C VAL A 461 37.27 9.94 8.43
N THR A 462 36.56 9.10 7.69
CA THR A 462 37.15 8.27 6.63
C THR A 462 36.68 8.69 5.23
N LEU A 463 35.53 9.35 5.12
CA LEU A 463 34.94 9.79 3.85
C LEU A 463 34.50 11.26 3.98
N MET A 464 34.95 12.11 3.06
CA MET A 464 34.70 13.57 3.04
C MET A 464 34.61 14.09 1.58
N ARG A 465 34.02 13.31 0.68
CA ARG A 465 33.86 13.69 -0.73
C ARG A 465 32.88 14.85 -0.83
N GLU A 466 33.22 15.84 -1.65
CA GLU A 466 32.34 16.97 -1.99
C GLU A 466 31.70 17.69 -0.78
N MET A 467 32.35 17.65 0.40
CA MET A 467 31.78 18.16 1.65
C MET A 467 31.34 19.63 1.53
N PHE A 468 32.08 20.46 0.78
CA PHE A 468 31.79 21.87 0.53
C PHE A 468 31.58 22.16 -0.96
N ALA A 469 31.32 21.14 -1.78
CA ALA A 469 31.12 21.38 -3.21
C ALA A 469 29.95 22.37 -3.39
N ASP A 470 30.11 23.40 -4.23
CA ASP A 470 29.12 24.49 -4.43
C ASP A 470 28.73 25.28 -3.15
N ALA A 471 29.49 25.17 -2.05
CA ALA A 471 29.31 26.01 -0.86
C ALA A 471 29.95 27.40 -1.09
N VAL A 472 29.31 28.20 -1.96
CA VAL A 472 29.84 29.44 -2.54
C VAL A 472 30.42 30.41 -1.50
N ALA A 473 29.78 30.59 -0.35
CA ALA A 473 30.21 31.53 0.69
C ALA A 473 31.31 30.99 1.64
N PHE A 474 31.63 29.70 1.59
CA PHE A 474 32.50 29.08 2.58
C PHE A 474 33.96 29.54 2.44
N ASN A 475 34.51 30.12 3.52
CA ASN A 475 35.91 30.58 3.55
C ASN A 475 36.56 30.45 4.96
N GLN A 476 36.28 29.35 5.66
CA GLN A 476 36.82 29.12 7.01
C GLN A 476 38.17 28.39 6.99
N ASP A 477 38.97 28.57 8.05
CA ASP A 477 40.31 27.97 8.15
C ASP A 477 40.19 26.56 8.72
N LEU A 478 40.61 25.58 7.93
CA LEU A 478 40.55 24.16 8.27
C LEU A 478 41.95 23.54 8.41
N SER A 479 43.01 24.35 8.43
CA SER A 479 44.41 23.88 8.50
C SER A 479 44.72 23.05 9.76
N GLY A 480 43.92 23.20 10.82
CA GLY A 480 44.06 22.45 12.06
C GLY A 480 43.46 21.03 12.05
N TRP A 481 42.76 20.63 10.98
CA TRP A 481 42.12 19.32 10.91
C TRP A 481 43.13 18.17 10.73
N ASP A 482 42.96 17.11 11.51
CA ASP A 482 43.69 15.84 11.34
C ASP A 482 42.99 14.97 10.30
N LEU A 483 43.60 14.86 9.12
CA LEU A 483 43.06 14.12 7.97
C LEU A 483 43.70 12.73 7.79
N SER A 484 44.45 12.24 8.79
CA SER A 484 45.21 10.98 8.68
C SER A 484 44.35 9.74 8.42
N SER A 485 43.09 9.74 8.85
CA SER A 485 42.13 8.64 8.65
C SER A 485 41.36 8.70 7.33
N ILE A 486 41.48 9.79 6.56
CA ILE A 486 40.71 10.02 5.34
C ILE A 486 41.12 9.03 4.25
N LYS A 487 40.12 8.35 3.68
CA LYS A 487 40.27 7.42 2.55
C LYS A 487 39.83 8.03 1.22
N ARG A 488 38.81 8.91 1.24
CA ARG A 488 38.32 9.63 0.06
C ARG A 488 37.92 11.07 0.41
N MET A 489 38.39 12.03 -0.38
CA MET A 489 38.18 13.48 -0.22
C MET A 489 38.02 14.16 -1.59
N ASP A 490 37.48 13.41 -2.55
CA ASP A 490 37.35 13.85 -3.94
C ASP A 490 36.46 15.10 -4.02
N SER A 491 36.88 16.09 -4.81
CA SER A 491 36.09 17.30 -5.10
C SER A 491 35.56 18.07 -3.87
N MET A 492 36.25 17.99 -2.72
CA MET A 492 35.78 18.58 -1.44
C MET A 492 35.34 20.05 -1.53
N PHE A 493 36.02 20.86 -2.35
CA PHE A 493 35.76 22.29 -2.54
C PHE A 493 35.37 22.66 -3.98
N ASP A 494 34.97 21.70 -4.80
CA ASP A 494 34.60 21.98 -6.20
C ASP A 494 33.45 22.99 -6.25
N GLY A 495 33.57 24.09 -6.98
CA GLY A 495 32.55 25.16 -6.99
C GLY A 495 32.48 26.05 -5.73
N ALA A 496 33.28 25.84 -4.69
CA ALA A 496 33.34 26.68 -3.49
C ALA A 496 34.13 27.99 -3.75
N THR A 497 33.58 28.90 -4.54
CA THR A 497 34.32 30.04 -5.12
C THR A 497 34.94 31.04 -4.12
N SER A 498 34.43 31.14 -2.88
CA SER A 498 35.04 31.99 -1.84
C SER A 498 36.22 31.34 -1.11
N PHE A 499 36.40 30.02 -1.27
CA PHE A 499 37.45 29.28 -0.58
C PHE A 499 38.80 29.57 -1.22
N ASN A 500 39.62 30.40 -0.58
CA ASN A 500 40.89 30.88 -1.11
C ASN A 500 42.10 30.55 -0.20
N LYS A 501 41.94 29.56 0.69
CA LYS A 501 42.98 29.16 1.65
C LYS A 501 43.83 28.01 1.11
N GLU A 502 45.10 27.99 1.45
CA GLU A 502 45.95 26.83 1.24
C GLU A 502 45.49 25.68 2.15
N PHE A 503 44.77 24.71 1.59
CA PHE A 503 44.36 23.50 2.29
C PHE A 503 45.38 22.40 2.03
N ALA A 504 46.40 22.32 2.90
CA ALA A 504 47.42 21.28 2.86
C ALA A 504 47.12 20.24 3.95
N PRO A 505 46.93 18.94 3.62
CA PRO A 505 46.73 17.91 4.63
C PRO A 505 47.97 17.81 5.51
N ILE A 506 47.80 17.89 6.83
CA ILE A 506 48.89 17.58 7.77
C ILE A 506 49.20 16.08 7.63
N LYS A 507 50.26 15.76 6.87
CA LYS A 507 50.88 14.44 6.90
C LYS A 507 51.75 14.36 8.15
N LYS A 508 51.41 13.50 9.09
CA LYS A 508 52.37 12.97 10.07
C LYS A 508 52.76 11.56 9.69
#